data_AF-A0A1H3BQ09-F1
#
_entry.id   AF-A0A1H3BQ09-F1
#
_cell.length_a   1.000
_cell.length_b   1.000
_cell.length_c   1.000
_cell.angle_alpha   90.00
_cell.angle_beta   90.00
_cell.angle_gamma   90.00
#
_symmetry.space_group_name_H-M   'P 1'
#
loop_
_entity.id
_entity.type
_entity.pdbx_description
1 polymer ?
#
loop_
_entity_poly.entity_id
_entity_poly.type
_entity_poly.pdbx_seq_one_letter_code
_entity_poly.pdbx_strand_id
1 'polypeptide(L)'
;MHLCPIGAATPCFLLGYGSSPGGPAHWVYATLSAPEARSLPSRAYHLARPFAEWYDRQTQRLSAPNCYDLSLATDGIDSFEPAAPTPNLPDIPALLLLDRKVAERPEMLAIKVRCLENALELTATDDVAIVRVILG
;
A
#
# COMPACT_ATOMS: atom_id res chain seq x y z
N MET A 1 -13.04 -15.57 0.20
CA MET A 1 -11.67 -15.02 0.04
C MET A 1 -11.18 -15.45 -1.33
N HIS A 2 -11.34 -14.60 -2.35
CA HIS A 2 -10.85 -14.90 -3.69
C HIS A 2 -9.49 -14.23 -3.85
N LEU A 3 -8.44 -15.05 -3.92
CA LEU A 3 -7.11 -14.60 -4.30
C LEU A 3 -7.14 -14.29 -5.81
N CYS A 4 -6.72 -13.09 -6.17
CA CYS A 4 -6.61 -12.66 -7.56
C CYS A 4 -5.41 -13.39 -8.22
N PRO A 5 -5.55 -13.96 -9.43
CA PRO A 5 -4.41 -14.48 -10.15
C PRO A 5 -3.51 -13.31 -10.60
N ILE A 6 -2.25 -13.36 -10.19
CA ILE A 6 -1.19 -12.46 -10.60
C ILE A 6 -1.10 -12.51 -12.13
N GLY A 7 -1.53 -11.45 -12.83
CA GLY A 7 -1.47 -11.41 -14.30
C GLY A 7 -2.44 -10.47 -15.03
N ALA A 8 -3.41 -9.85 -14.36
CA ALA A 8 -4.24 -8.82 -14.98
C ALA A 8 -3.76 -7.42 -14.59
N ALA A 9 -3.65 -6.51 -15.55
CA ALA A 9 -3.25 -5.10 -15.44
C ALA A 9 -4.24 -4.25 -14.60
N THR A 10 -4.51 -4.69 -13.37
CA THR A 10 -5.45 -4.09 -12.45
C THR A 10 -4.63 -3.52 -11.30
N PRO A 11 -4.69 -2.20 -11.04
CA PRO A 11 -3.94 -1.62 -9.92
C PRO A 11 -4.43 -2.27 -8.62
N CYS A 12 -3.50 -2.94 -7.95
CA CYS A 12 -3.73 -3.55 -6.65
C CYS A 12 -3.08 -2.67 -5.59
N PHE A 13 -3.76 -2.48 -4.47
CA PHE A 13 -3.26 -1.73 -3.33
C PHE A 13 -3.12 -2.69 -2.15
N LEU A 14 -2.03 -2.53 -1.42
CA LEU A 14 -1.89 -3.21 -0.14
C LEU A 14 -2.45 -2.31 0.96
N LEU A 15 -3.42 -2.81 1.71
CA LEU A 15 -3.92 -2.20 2.92
C LEU A 15 -3.28 -2.89 4.14
N GLY A 16 -2.60 -2.12 4.96
CA GLY A 16 -2.20 -2.52 6.30
C GLY A 16 -3.01 -1.76 7.35
N TYR A 17 -3.56 -2.46 8.35
CA TYR A 17 -4.15 -1.80 9.50
C TYR A 17 -3.78 -2.47 10.82
N GLY A 18 -3.63 -1.66 11.86
CA GLY A 18 -3.44 -2.10 13.25
C GLY A 18 -4.64 -1.76 14.10
N SER A 19 -5.19 -2.76 14.82
CA SER A 19 -6.35 -2.58 15.69
C SER A 19 -6.01 -2.07 17.10
N SER A 20 -4.73 -2.03 17.48
CA SER A 20 -4.24 -1.52 18.76
C SER A 20 -2.74 -1.22 18.69
N PRO A 21 -2.20 -0.28 19.49
CA PRO A 21 -0.77 -0.05 19.60
C PRO A 21 -0.05 -1.33 20.06
N GLY A 22 0.82 -1.90 19.21
CA GLY A 22 1.53 -3.15 19.48
C GLY A 22 0.71 -4.44 19.30
N GLY A 23 -0.52 -4.37 18.78
CA GLY A 23 -1.33 -5.53 18.42
C GLY A 23 -0.91 -6.19 17.10
N PRO A 24 -1.46 -7.37 16.75
CA PRO A 24 -1.19 -8.03 15.49
C PRO A 24 -1.65 -7.14 14.31
N ALA A 25 -0.81 -7.07 13.29
CA ALA A 25 -1.13 -6.35 12.07
C ALA A 25 -1.97 -7.22 11.13
N HIS A 26 -2.92 -6.58 10.47
CA HIS A 26 -3.79 -7.23 9.50
C HIS A 26 -3.51 -6.68 8.11
N TRP A 27 -3.36 -7.60 7.15
CA TRP A 27 -3.12 -7.30 5.75
C TRP A 27 -4.36 -7.60 4.93
N VAL A 28 -4.74 -6.66 4.08
CA VAL A 28 -5.77 -6.88 3.06
C VAL A 28 -5.24 -6.36 1.74
N TYR A 29 -5.02 -7.26 0.78
CA TYR A 29 -4.86 -6.85 -0.60
C TYR A 29 -6.23 -6.40 -1.13
N ALA A 30 -6.33 -5.14 -1.54
CA ALA A 30 -7.54 -4.57 -2.12
C ALA A 30 -7.26 -4.26 -3.58
N THR A 31 -8.07 -4.80 -4.49
CA THR A 31 -7.97 -4.48 -5.92
C THR A 31 -8.97 -3.39 -6.25
N LEU A 32 -8.52 -2.27 -6.80
CA LEU A 32 -9.43 -1.30 -7.42
C LEU A 32 -9.83 -1.81 -8.79
N SER A 33 -10.82 -2.71 -8.83
CA SER A 33 -11.46 -3.13 -10.07
C SER A 33 -12.39 -2.03 -10.56
N ALA A 34 -11.93 -1.29 -11.57
CA ALA A 34 -12.69 -0.31 -12.31
C ALA A 34 -13.58 -0.99 -13.37
N PRO A 35 -14.92 -0.93 -13.30
CA PRO A 35 -15.76 -1.56 -14.31
C PRO A 35 -15.71 -0.89 -15.71
N GLU A 36 -15.17 0.33 -15.86
CA GLU A 36 -15.23 1.11 -17.11
C GLU A 36 -13.86 1.61 -17.66
N ALA A 37 -12.73 0.97 -17.32
CA ALA A 37 -11.41 1.44 -17.73
C ALA A 37 -11.03 1.11 -19.20
N ARG A 38 -11.93 1.35 -20.18
CA ARG A 38 -11.68 0.98 -21.59
C ARG A 38 -11.17 2.07 -22.53
N SER A 39 -11.02 3.35 -22.12
CA SER A 39 -10.52 4.36 -23.09
C SER A 39 -9.93 5.67 -22.54
N LEU A 40 -9.51 5.79 -21.27
CA LEU A 40 -8.82 6.99 -20.77
C LEU A 40 -7.61 6.61 -19.91
N PRO A 41 -6.54 7.43 -19.87
CA PRO A 41 -5.36 7.15 -19.05
C PRO A 41 -5.77 6.94 -17.59
N SER A 42 -5.27 5.85 -17.03
CA SER A 42 -5.79 5.12 -15.85
C SER A 42 -5.87 5.90 -14.53
N ARG A 43 -5.34 7.12 -14.44
CA ARG A 43 -5.11 7.80 -13.16
C ARG A 43 -6.12 8.90 -12.79
N ALA A 44 -7.08 9.27 -13.64
CA ALA A 44 -7.92 10.46 -13.39
C ALA A 44 -9.40 10.38 -13.80
N TYR A 45 -9.88 9.25 -14.34
CA TYR A 45 -11.23 9.20 -14.93
C TYR A 45 -12.39 9.40 -13.93
N HIS A 46 -12.13 9.28 -12.62
CA HIS A 46 -13.12 9.53 -11.57
C HIS A 46 -13.19 10.98 -11.10
N LEU A 47 -12.22 11.83 -11.44
CA LEU A 47 -12.15 13.21 -10.93
C LEU A 47 -13.29 14.10 -11.46
N ALA A 48 -13.98 13.66 -12.51
CA ALA A 48 -15.10 14.40 -13.09
C ALA A 48 -16.47 14.07 -12.44
N ARG A 49 -16.56 13.04 -11.60
CA ARG A 49 -17.82 12.64 -10.95
C ARG A 49 -17.84 13.10 -9.49
N PRO A 50 -19.01 13.45 -8.92
CA PRO A 50 -19.12 13.72 -7.50
C PRO A 50 -18.62 12.52 -6.68
N PHE A 51 -17.76 12.78 -5.68
CA PHE A 51 -17.14 11.72 -4.88
C PHE A 51 -18.17 10.75 -4.27
N ALA A 52 -19.31 11.27 -3.77
CA ALA A 52 -20.36 10.46 -3.17
C ALA A 52 -20.92 9.42 -4.16
N GLU A 53 -21.22 9.82 -5.40
CA GLU A 53 -21.75 8.90 -6.42
C GLU A 53 -20.74 7.84 -6.82
N TRP A 54 -19.47 8.21 -6.89
CA TRP A 54 -18.38 7.27 -7.14
C TRP A 54 -18.25 6.28 -5.98
N TYR A 55 -18.22 6.77 -4.75
CA TYR A 55 -18.07 5.97 -3.54
C TYR A 55 -19.23 4.98 -3.37
N ASP A 56 -20.46 5.42 -3.65
CA ASP A 56 -21.67 4.61 -3.54
C ASP A 56 -21.69 3.40 -4.50
N ARG A 57 -20.93 3.46 -5.59
CA ARG A 57 -20.80 2.38 -6.58
C ARG A 57 -19.66 1.40 -6.32
N GLN A 58 -18.81 1.67 -5.32
CA GLN A 58 -17.72 0.75 -5.00
C GLN A 58 -18.25 -0.55 -4.40
N THR A 59 -17.93 -1.67 -5.04
CA THR A 59 -18.33 -3.01 -4.63
C THR A 59 -17.46 -3.58 -3.51
N GLN A 60 -16.26 -3.02 -3.31
CA GLN A 60 -15.36 -3.38 -2.23
C GLN A 60 -15.26 -2.22 -1.25
N ARG A 61 -15.69 -2.45 -0.01
CA ARG A 61 -15.57 -1.50 1.10
C ARG A 61 -14.96 -2.22 2.29
N LEU A 62 -13.96 -1.60 2.89
CA LEU A 62 -13.32 -2.09 4.10
C LEU A 62 -13.71 -1.14 5.23
N SER A 63 -14.18 -1.72 6.33
CA SER A 63 -14.49 -1.00 7.56
C SER A 63 -13.76 -1.67 8.69
N ALA A 64 -12.98 -0.88 9.43
CA ALA A 64 -12.23 -1.33 10.59
C ALA A 64 -12.61 -0.43 11.77
N PRO A 65 -13.61 -0.81 12.59
CA PRO A 65 -13.91 -0.07 13.80
C PRO A 65 -12.68 -0.11 14.72
N ASN A 66 -12.29 1.04 15.27
CA ASN A 66 -11.07 1.22 16.09
C ASN A 66 -9.75 1.08 15.32
N CYS A 67 -9.68 1.63 14.10
CA CYS A 67 -8.44 1.74 13.34
C CYS A 67 -7.66 3.01 13.73
N TYR A 68 -6.51 2.83 14.40
CA TYR A 68 -5.63 3.94 14.81
C TYR A 68 -4.43 4.15 13.89
N ASP A 69 -4.19 3.20 12.99
CA ASP A 69 -3.09 3.22 12.05
C ASP A 69 -3.52 2.54 10.76
N LEU A 70 -3.59 3.30 9.69
CA LEU A 70 -4.05 2.87 8.38
C LEU A 70 -3.02 3.27 7.33
N SER A 71 -2.54 2.31 6.56
CA SER A 71 -1.63 2.55 5.44
C SER A 71 -2.21 1.97 4.15
N LEU A 72 -2.15 2.77 3.09
CA LEU A 72 -2.45 2.40 1.71
C LEU A 72 -1.17 2.54 0.90
N ALA A 73 -0.82 1.53 0.11
CA ALA A 73 0.34 1.58 -0.77
C ALA A 73 0.03 1.12 -2.19
N THR A 74 0.83 1.60 -3.14
CA THR A 74 0.90 1.02 -4.50
C THR A 74 1.45 -0.41 -4.42
N ASP A 75 1.18 -1.21 -5.46
CA ASP A 75 1.75 -2.55 -5.66
C ASP A 75 3.28 -2.56 -5.77
N GLY A 76 3.89 -1.42 -6.13
CA GLY A 76 5.34 -1.26 -6.07
C GLY A 76 5.97 -1.54 -4.69
N ILE A 77 5.18 -1.60 -3.61
CA ILE A 77 5.65 -2.01 -2.28
C ILE A 77 6.27 -3.42 -2.24
N ASP A 78 5.86 -4.30 -3.15
CA ASP A 78 6.35 -5.67 -3.26
C ASP A 78 7.49 -5.82 -4.29
N SER A 79 7.94 -4.72 -4.88
CA SER A 79 8.90 -4.70 -6.00
C SER A 79 10.38 -4.66 -5.59
N PHE A 80 10.67 -4.75 -4.29
CA PHE A 80 12.04 -4.64 -3.78
C PHE A 80 12.84 -5.92 -4.06
N GLU A 81 13.95 -5.74 -4.75
CA GLU A 81 14.87 -6.82 -5.09
C GLU A 81 16.28 -6.53 -4.57
N PRO A 82 17.01 -7.55 -4.10
CA PRO A 82 18.38 -7.38 -3.65
C PRO A 82 19.35 -7.33 -4.83
N ALA A 83 20.40 -6.51 -4.73
CA ALA A 83 21.46 -6.43 -5.75
C ALA A 83 22.24 -7.75 -5.91
N ALA A 84 22.26 -8.59 -4.87
CA ALA A 84 22.86 -9.92 -4.86
C ALA A 84 21.96 -10.90 -4.09
N PRO A 85 22.14 -12.23 -4.22
CA PRO A 85 21.36 -13.20 -3.47
C PRO A 85 21.56 -13.05 -1.95
N THR A 86 20.57 -12.49 -1.26
CA THR A 86 20.62 -12.26 0.19
C THR A 86 19.66 -13.20 0.90
N PRO A 87 20.15 -14.13 1.75
CA PRO A 87 19.27 -14.93 2.58
C PRO A 87 18.68 -14.05 3.70
N ASN A 88 17.40 -14.24 4.00
CA ASN A 88 16.65 -13.55 5.08
C ASN A 88 16.41 -12.05 4.87
N LEU A 89 15.60 -11.71 3.88
CA LEU A 89 15.04 -10.36 3.77
C LEU A 89 14.01 -10.11 4.89
N PRO A 90 13.94 -8.89 5.44
CA PRO A 90 12.89 -8.52 6.37
C PRO A 90 11.53 -8.47 5.66
N ASP A 91 10.44 -8.44 6.43
CA ASP A 91 9.11 -8.13 5.91
C ASP A 91 9.05 -6.64 5.53
N ILE A 92 9.31 -6.36 4.25
CA ILE A 92 9.38 -5.01 3.69
C ILE A 92 8.02 -4.29 3.81
N PRO A 93 6.88 -4.91 3.44
CA PRO A 93 5.57 -4.31 3.69
C PRO A 93 5.37 -3.93 5.16
N ALA A 94 5.70 -4.79 6.13
CA ALA A 94 5.59 -4.45 7.54
C ALA A 94 6.48 -3.26 7.93
N LEU A 95 7.72 -3.24 7.46
CA LEU A 95 8.65 -2.15 7.71
C LEU A 95 8.14 -0.82 7.15
N LEU A 96 7.54 -0.83 5.97
CA LEU A 96 7.10 0.40 5.32
C LEU A 96 5.74 0.87 5.85
N LEU A 97 4.80 -0.04 6.10
CA LEU A 97 3.39 0.28 6.35
C LEU A 97 3.02 0.31 7.84
N LEU A 98 3.77 -0.37 8.72
CA LEU A 98 3.38 -0.54 10.12
C LEU A 98 4.40 0.02 11.09
N ASP A 99 5.69 -0.15 10.81
CA ASP A 99 6.74 0.37 11.67
C ASP A 99 6.54 1.88 11.88
N ARG A 100 6.50 2.30 13.14
CA ARG A 100 6.23 3.68 13.54
C ARG A 100 7.49 4.52 13.69
N LYS A 101 8.67 3.92 13.49
CA LYS A 101 9.92 4.68 13.50
C LYS A 101 9.82 5.76 12.43
N VAL A 102 10.12 7.00 12.83
CA VAL A 102 10.07 8.20 11.99
C VAL A 102 8.71 8.46 11.31
N ALA A 103 7.61 7.88 11.80
CA ALA A 103 6.28 8.03 11.19
C ALA A 103 5.73 9.45 11.22
N GLU A 104 6.16 10.24 12.21
CA GLU A 104 5.85 11.65 12.37
C GLU A 104 6.59 12.57 11.38
N ARG A 105 7.61 12.05 10.70
CA ARG A 105 8.44 12.84 9.78
C ARG A 105 7.80 12.88 8.39
N PRO A 106 7.72 14.05 7.74
CA PRO A 106 7.18 14.15 6.38
C PRO A 106 8.00 13.34 5.37
N GLU A 107 9.29 13.13 5.61
CA GLU A 107 10.16 12.31 4.76
C GLU A 107 10.22 10.82 5.16
N MET A 108 9.27 10.32 5.97
CA MET A 108 9.27 8.94 6.48
C MET A 108 9.57 7.90 5.39
N LEU A 109 8.84 7.95 4.28
CA LEU A 109 9.01 6.99 3.18
C LEU A 109 10.43 7.06 2.60
N ALA A 110 10.93 8.27 2.32
CA ALA A 110 12.27 8.46 1.76
C ALA A 110 13.36 7.96 2.73
N ILE A 111 13.20 8.15 4.03
CA ILE A 111 14.14 7.64 5.04
C ILE A 111 14.16 6.12 5.04
N LYS A 112 12.98 5.48 5.02
CA LYS A 112 12.88 4.01 5.05
C LYS A 112 13.37 3.37 3.76
N VAL A 113 13.04 3.93 2.60
CA VAL A 113 13.55 3.46 1.31
C VAL A 113 15.08 3.56 1.27
N ARG A 114 15.66 4.69 1.68
CA ARG A 114 17.13 4.82 1.79
C ARG A 114 17.75 3.82 2.77
N CYS A 115 17.02 3.44 3.82
CA CYS A 115 17.49 2.40 4.74
C CYS A 115 17.52 1.02 4.05
N LEU A 116 16.48 0.68 3.28
CA LEU A 116 16.45 -0.54 2.47
C LEU A 116 17.59 -0.55 1.43
N GLU A 117 17.80 0.57 0.73
CA GLU A 117 18.85 0.70 -0.29
C GLU A 117 20.25 0.60 0.31
N ASN A 118 20.56 1.41 1.33
CA ASN A 118 21.93 1.54 1.81
C ASN A 118 22.34 0.47 2.83
N ALA A 119 21.40 -0.01 3.65
CA ALA A 119 21.72 -0.98 4.71
C ALA A 119 21.46 -2.42 4.29
N LEU A 120 20.52 -2.66 3.36
CA LEU A 120 20.11 -4.00 2.95
C LEU A 120 20.36 -4.28 1.46
N GLU A 121 20.90 -3.31 0.71
CA GLU A 121 21.17 -3.43 -0.73
C GLU A 121 19.91 -3.82 -1.53
N LEU A 122 18.75 -3.33 -1.09
CA LEU A 122 17.44 -3.56 -1.70
C LEU A 122 17.00 -2.34 -2.51
N THR A 123 16.64 -2.55 -3.77
CA THR A 123 16.15 -1.49 -4.66
C THR A 123 14.72 -1.79 -5.10
N ALA A 124 13.84 -0.80 -5.04
CA ALA A 124 12.51 -0.92 -5.62
C ALA A 124 12.60 -0.92 -7.15
N THR A 125 11.96 -1.90 -7.80
CA THR A 125 11.93 -2.00 -9.27
C THR A 125 10.72 -1.29 -9.89
N ASP A 126 9.79 -0.79 -9.05
CA ASP A 126 8.60 -0.04 -9.44
C ASP A 126 8.36 1.16 -8.50
N ASP A 127 7.43 2.04 -8.87
CA ASP A 127 7.06 3.24 -8.11
C ASP A 127 6.40 2.87 -6.76
N VAL A 128 7.05 3.25 -5.68
CA VAL A 128 6.52 3.09 -4.31
C VAL A 128 5.86 4.39 -3.84
N ALA A 129 4.57 4.32 -3.53
CA ALA A 129 3.84 5.40 -2.87
C ALA A 129 3.04 4.86 -1.68
N ILE A 130 3.01 5.63 -0.59
CA ILE A 130 2.28 5.29 0.64
C ILE A 130 1.47 6.50 1.10
N VAL A 131 0.19 6.28 1.40
CA VAL A 131 -0.66 7.18 2.16
C VAL A 131 -0.93 6.54 3.51
N ARG A 132 -0.54 7.21 4.61
CA ARG A 132 -0.71 6.70 5.96
C ARG A 132 -1.44 7.69 6.84
N VAL A 133 -2.40 7.19 7.62
CA VAL A 133 -3.17 7.95 8.60
C VAL A 133 -2.96 7.30 9.96
N ILE A 134 -2.43 8.09 10.91
CA ILE A 134 -2.26 7.67 12.30
C ILE A 134 -3.15 8.56 13.16
N LEU A 135 -4.10 7.95 13.86
CA LEU A 135 -4.99 8.64 14.78
C LEU A 135 -4.41 8.53 16.19
N GLY A 136 -4.24 9.68 16.85
CA GLY A 136 -3.72 9.80 18.22
C GLY A 136 -4.77 9.58 19.30
#